data_AF-A0A0F9MVM0-F1
#
_entry.id   AF-A0A0F9MVM0-F1
#
_cell.length_a   1.000
_cell.length_b   1.000
_cell.length_c   1.000
_cell.angle_alpha   90.00
_cell.angle_beta   90.00
_cell.angle_gamma   90.00
#
_symmetry.space_group_name_H-M   'P 1'
#
loop_
_entity.id
_entity.type
_entity.pdbx_description
1 polymer ?
#
loop_
_entity_poly.entity_id
_entity_poly.type
_entity_poly.pdbx_seq_one_letter_code
_entity_poly.pdbx_strand_id
1 'polypeptide(L)'
;MNLPKVYDWGFGDVVELKHLETTFGISKRVALKYLKALRIKPLYFKNDIFFCLSTFNRIMFVLSRPGSPGFLFPASSGKANGKLKEDGFLVVVTDEILEAAKSPQVLAEMLAANGRDSSMVKKLLTHPPAEKEKK
;
A
#
# COMPACT_ATOMS: atom_id res chain seq x y z
N MET A 1 26.28 -3.12 0.38
CA MET A 1 24.92 -2.65 0.73
C MET A 1 24.14 -3.84 1.27
N ASN A 2 23.61 -3.77 2.51
CA ASN A 2 22.78 -4.83 3.07
C ASN A 2 21.35 -4.69 2.51
N LEU A 3 21.04 -5.50 1.50
CA LEU A 3 19.73 -5.60 0.86
C LEU A 3 18.65 -6.01 1.87
N PRO A 4 17.42 -5.47 1.78
CA PRO A 4 16.32 -5.84 2.67
C PRO A 4 15.91 -7.29 2.44
N LYS A 5 15.63 -8.03 3.53
CA LYS A 5 15.11 -9.40 3.40
C LYS A 5 13.67 -9.37 2.86
N VAL A 6 13.38 -10.26 1.91
CA VAL A 6 12.07 -10.46 1.29
C VAL A 6 11.69 -11.92 1.48
N TYR A 7 10.47 -12.15 1.95
CA TYR A 7 9.88 -13.49 2.12
C TYR A 7 8.57 -13.57 1.34
N ASP A 8 8.42 -14.60 0.51
CA ASP A 8 7.15 -14.93 -0.13
C ASP A 8 6.35 -15.87 0.78
N TRP A 9 5.16 -15.43 1.21
CA TRP A 9 4.26 -16.18 2.10
C TRP A 9 3.01 -16.70 1.36
N GLY A 10 3.01 -16.70 0.02
CA GLY A 10 1.88 -17.19 -0.80
C GLY A 10 0.67 -16.25 -0.86
N PHE A 11 0.57 -15.26 0.05
CA PHE A 11 -0.43 -14.18 0.04
C PHE A 11 0.17 -12.80 -0.27
N GLY A 12 1.46 -12.75 -0.62
CA GLY A 12 2.21 -11.54 -0.96
C GLY A 12 3.60 -11.51 -0.34
N ASP A 13 4.44 -10.59 -0.84
CA ASP A 13 5.79 -10.39 -0.35
C ASP A 13 5.76 -9.67 1.01
N VAL A 14 6.37 -10.30 2.01
CA VAL A 14 6.66 -9.69 3.31
C VAL A 14 8.10 -9.19 3.28
N VAL A 15 8.29 -7.89 3.45
CA VAL A 15 9.61 -7.26 3.35
C VAL A 15 10.00 -6.55 4.64
N GLU A 16 11.29 -6.49 4.92
CA GLU A 16 11.80 -5.72 6.04
C GLU A 16 11.43 -4.24 5.90
N LEU A 17 11.16 -3.58 7.03
CA LEU A 17 10.93 -2.14 7.10
C LEU A 17 12.10 -1.34 6.47
N LYS A 18 13.30 -1.92 6.48
CA LYS A 18 14.50 -1.39 5.81
C LYS A 18 14.33 -1.23 4.30
N HIS A 19 13.39 -1.95 3.69
CA HIS A 19 13.00 -1.73 2.31
C HIS A 19 12.54 -0.29 2.08
N LEU A 20 11.76 0.30 3.00
CA LEU A 20 11.34 1.69 2.86
C LEU A 20 12.50 2.69 3.00
N GLU A 21 13.50 2.35 3.81
CA GLU A 21 14.71 3.15 3.97
C GLU A 21 15.58 3.12 2.72
N THR A 22 15.79 1.94 2.15
CA THR A 22 16.65 1.76 0.96
C THR A 22 15.98 2.23 -0.34
N THR A 23 14.68 1.99 -0.51
CA THR A 23 13.95 2.34 -1.73
C THR A 23 13.51 3.80 -1.76
N PHE A 24 13.09 4.36 -0.61
CA PHE A 24 12.49 5.70 -0.55
C PHE A 24 13.28 6.70 0.29
N GLY A 25 14.44 6.30 0.87
CA GLY A 25 15.22 7.17 1.75
C GLY A 25 14.51 7.52 3.05
N ILE A 26 13.50 6.73 3.45
CA ILE A 26 12.66 7.04 4.61
C ILE A 26 13.28 6.42 5.87
N SER A 27 13.64 7.26 6.86
CA SER A 27 14.16 6.77 8.14
C SER A 27 13.19 5.81 8.84
N LYS A 28 13.72 4.84 9.60
CA LYS A 28 12.94 3.84 10.37
C LYS A 28 11.78 4.43 11.17
N ARG A 29 12.02 5.53 11.91
CA ARG A 29 11.00 6.21 12.72
C ARG A 29 9.86 6.75 11.86
N VAL A 30 10.20 7.27 10.69
CA VAL A 30 9.22 7.79 9.74
C VAL A 30 8.47 6.62 9.11
N ALA A 31 9.15 5.58 8.63
CA ALA A 31 8.55 4.38 8.05
C ALA A 31 7.47 3.73 8.95
N LEU A 32 7.71 3.64 10.27
CA LEU A 32 6.69 3.16 11.22
C LEU A 32 5.44 4.05 11.28
N LYS A 33 5.60 5.37 11.18
CA LYS A 33 4.47 6.31 11.10
C LYS A 33 3.69 6.12 9.79
N TYR A 34 4.34 5.73 8.69
CA TYR A 34 3.66 5.41 7.43
C TYR A 34 2.80 4.18 7.58
N LEU A 35 3.36 3.08 8.09
CA LEU A 35 2.60 1.85 8.28
C LEU A 35 1.38 2.10 9.18
N LYS A 36 1.54 2.91 10.24
CA LYS A 36 0.42 3.32 11.09
C LYS A 36 -0.62 4.15 10.34
N ALA A 37 -0.21 5.14 9.54
CA ALA A 37 -1.12 5.98 8.76
C ALA A 37 -1.88 5.18 7.68
N LEU A 38 -1.21 4.20 7.07
CA LEU A 38 -1.78 3.29 6.07
C LEU A 38 -2.57 2.13 6.69
N ARG A 39 -2.67 2.06 8.02
CA ARG A 39 -3.33 0.98 8.77
C ARG A 39 -2.77 -0.42 8.44
N ILE A 40 -1.51 -0.47 8.05
CA ILE A 40 -0.77 -1.72 7.80
C ILE A 40 -0.15 -2.16 9.13
N LYS A 41 -0.51 -3.36 9.59
CA LYS A 41 0.06 -3.93 10.81
C LYS A 41 1.47 -4.45 10.52
N PRO A 42 2.52 -3.91 11.16
CA PRO A 42 3.86 -4.48 11.04
C PRO A 42 3.92 -5.83 11.77
N LEU A 43 4.72 -6.74 11.23
CA LEU A 43 5.07 -8.02 11.84
C LEU A 43 6.44 -7.88 12.51
N TYR A 44 6.55 -8.37 13.75
CA TYR A 44 7.80 -8.33 14.51
C TYR A 44 8.37 -9.73 14.61
N PHE A 45 9.59 -9.91 14.11
CA PHE A 45 10.32 -11.16 14.19
C PHE A 45 11.69 -10.89 14.81
N LYS A 46 11.86 -11.29 16.08
CA LYS A 46 13.04 -10.95 16.90
C LYS A 46 13.24 -9.43 16.92
N ASN A 47 14.35 -8.94 16.34
CA ASN A 47 14.70 -7.52 16.28
C ASN A 47 14.32 -6.85 14.95
N ASP A 48 13.82 -7.64 13.99
CA ASP A 48 13.48 -7.17 12.65
C ASP A 48 11.97 -6.88 12.55
N ILE A 49 11.63 -5.83 11.80
CA ILE A 49 10.26 -5.39 11.57
C ILE A 49 9.95 -5.61 10.10
N PHE A 50 8.82 -6.24 9.82
CA PHE A 50 8.38 -6.58 8.48
C PHE A 50 7.00 -5.99 8.19
N PHE A 51 6.67 -5.85 6.91
CA PHE A 51 5.33 -5.47 6.46
C PHE A 51 4.99 -6.13 5.13
N CYS A 52 3.69 -6.22 4.85
CA CYS A 52 3.21 -6.74 3.57
C CYS A 52 3.39 -5.69 2.47
N LEU A 53 4.33 -5.93 1.55
CA LEU A 53 4.64 -5.03 0.45
C LEU A 53 3.49 -4.94 -0.55
N SER A 54 2.79 -6.05 -0.80
CA SER A 54 1.65 -6.07 -1.71
C SER A 54 0.52 -5.17 -1.22
N THR A 55 0.18 -5.23 0.08
CA THR A 55 -0.80 -4.34 0.71
C THR A 55 -0.35 -2.89 0.63
N PHE A 56 0.92 -2.60 0.93
CA PHE A 56 1.48 -1.26 0.81
C PHE A 56 1.32 -0.70 -0.60
N ASN A 57 1.74 -1.45 -1.62
CA ASN A 57 1.67 -1.01 -3.02
C ASN A 57 0.23 -0.78 -3.49
N ARG A 58 -0.73 -1.62 -3.08
CA ARG A 58 -2.15 -1.44 -3.43
C ARG A 58 -2.74 -0.17 -2.84
N ILE A 59 -2.49 0.09 -1.55
CA ILE A 59 -2.98 1.32 -0.91
C ILE A 59 -2.32 2.54 -1.55
N MET A 60 -1.01 2.49 -1.77
CA MET A 60 -0.30 3.59 -2.44
C MET A 60 -0.81 3.85 -3.86
N PHE A 61 -1.13 2.81 -4.63
CA PHE A 61 -1.69 2.95 -5.97
C PHE A 61 -3.05 3.67 -5.96
N VAL A 62 -3.95 3.26 -5.06
CA VAL A 62 -5.26 3.93 -4.88
C VAL A 62 -5.08 5.40 -4.50
N LEU A 63 -4.06 5.72 -3.71
CA LEU A 63 -3.74 7.09 -3.30
C LEU A 63 -3.06 7.92 -4.39
N SER A 64 -2.38 7.29 -5.36
CA SER A 64 -1.64 7.97 -6.43
C SER A 64 -2.39 8.11 -7.74
N ARG A 65 -3.56 7.48 -7.90
CA ARG A 65 -4.32 7.55 -9.16
C ARG A 65 -4.83 8.98 -9.44
N PRO A 66 -4.97 9.37 -10.73
CA PRO A 66 -5.61 10.64 -11.08
C PRO A 66 -7.02 10.74 -10.47
N GLY A 67 -7.33 11.89 -9.85
CA GLY A 67 -8.60 12.10 -9.14
C GLY A 67 -8.69 11.47 -7.75
N SER A 68 -7.63 10.81 -7.27
CA SER A 68 -7.50 10.41 -5.87
C SER A 68 -7.30 11.63 -4.98
N PRO A 69 -7.69 11.59 -3.69
CA PRO A 69 -7.41 12.68 -2.76
C PRO A 69 -5.90 12.94 -2.55
N GLY A 70 -5.01 12.11 -3.12
CA GLY A 70 -3.56 12.22 -3.01
C GLY A 70 -3.04 11.58 -1.72
N PHE A 71 -1.74 11.65 -1.47
CA PHE A 71 -1.19 11.29 -0.16
C PHE A 71 -0.04 12.22 0.17
N LEU A 72 -0.27 13.12 1.13
CA LEU A 72 0.79 13.95 1.67
C LEU A 72 1.62 13.14 2.67
N PHE A 73 2.86 12.88 2.27
CA PHE A 73 3.85 12.14 3.03
C PHE A 73 4.00 12.75 4.45
N PRO A 74 3.97 11.97 5.55
CA PRO A 74 4.17 12.44 6.93
C PRO A 74 5.41 13.31 7.20
N ALA A 75 6.39 13.32 6.29
CA ALA A 75 7.60 14.15 6.31
C ALA A 75 7.60 15.26 5.24
N SER A 76 6.51 15.41 4.48
CA SER A 76 6.34 16.49 3.52
C SER A 76 6.11 17.83 4.23
N SER A 77 6.64 18.90 3.63
CA SER A 77 6.43 20.29 4.05
C SER A 77 4.95 20.67 4.11
N GLY A 78 4.08 19.96 3.38
CA GLY A 78 2.63 20.15 3.41
C GLY A 78 1.99 19.91 4.79
N LYS A 79 2.62 19.10 5.66
CA LYS A 79 2.12 18.82 7.01
C LYS A 79 2.13 20.03 7.95
N ALA A 80 3.06 20.97 7.74
CA ALA A 80 3.18 22.20 8.53
C ALA A 80 2.26 23.31 8.01
N ASN A 81 1.67 23.14 6.82
CA ASN A 81 0.85 24.15 6.18
C ASN A 81 -0.61 23.99 6.63
N GLY A 82 -1.07 24.87 7.52
CA GLY A 82 -2.42 24.84 8.08
C GLY A 82 -3.53 24.87 7.04
N LYS A 83 -3.32 25.59 5.92
CA LYS A 83 -4.29 25.69 4.82
C LYS A 83 -4.56 24.35 4.14
N LEU A 84 -3.52 23.53 3.93
CA LEU A 84 -3.68 22.19 3.34
C LEU A 84 -4.39 21.20 4.28
N LYS A 85 -4.43 21.48 5.58
CA LYS A 85 -5.23 20.70 6.54
C LYS A 85 -6.71 21.05 6.44
N GLU A 86 -7.02 22.32 6.26
CA GLU A 86 -8.40 22.84 6.12
C GLU A 86 -9.00 22.47 4.77
N ASP A 87 -8.19 22.42 3.70
CA ASP A 87 -8.62 22.02 2.35
C ASP A 87 -8.71 20.49 2.14
N GLY A 88 -8.52 19.67 3.17
CA GLY A 88 -8.75 18.21 3.11
C GLY A 88 -7.62 17.35 2.50
N PHE A 89 -6.44 17.91 2.22
CA PHE A 89 -5.31 17.16 1.62
C PHE A 89 -4.52 16.29 2.61
N LEU A 90 -4.86 16.33 3.90
CA LEU A 90 -4.46 15.28 4.84
C LEU A 90 -5.33 14.05 4.60
N VAL A 91 -4.96 13.23 3.62
CA VAL A 91 -5.71 12.02 3.32
C VAL A 91 -5.57 11.04 4.47
N VAL A 92 -6.61 11.02 5.30
CA VAL A 92 -6.87 9.96 6.25
C VAL A 92 -7.23 8.73 5.43
N VAL A 93 -6.51 7.64 5.61
CA VAL A 93 -6.87 6.37 4.98
C VAL A 93 -8.20 5.89 5.56
N THR A 94 -9.28 6.12 4.81
CA THR A 94 -10.64 5.72 5.14
C THR A 94 -10.85 4.23 4.87
N ASP A 95 -11.93 3.66 5.42
CA ASP A 95 -12.30 2.27 5.13
C ASP A 95 -12.62 2.08 3.64
N GLU A 96 -13.16 3.10 2.96
CA GLU A 96 -13.40 3.06 1.51
C GLU A 96 -12.12 2.89 0.70
N ILE A 97 -11.03 3.58 1.08
CA ILE A 97 -9.71 3.43 0.43
C ILE A 97 -9.17 2.02 0.67
N LEU A 98 -9.37 1.46 1.86
CA LEU A 98 -8.93 0.11 2.18
C LEU A 98 -9.73 -0.95 1.42
N GLU A 99 -11.04 -0.78 1.28
CA GLU A 99 -11.88 -1.67 0.49
C GLU A 99 -11.54 -1.58 -1.00
N ALA A 100 -11.33 -0.37 -1.52
CA ALA A 100 -10.84 -0.18 -2.88
C ALA A 100 -9.50 -0.91 -3.09
N ALA A 101 -8.55 -0.79 -2.16
CA ALA A 101 -7.26 -1.47 -2.24
C ALA A 101 -7.35 -3.00 -2.18
N LYS A 102 -8.42 -3.58 -1.61
CA LYS A 102 -8.67 -5.03 -1.64
C LYS A 102 -9.26 -5.50 -2.96
N SER A 103 -9.88 -4.59 -3.72
CA SER A 103 -10.63 -4.94 -4.92
C SER A 103 -9.74 -5.63 -5.99
N PRO A 104 -10.24 -6.69 -6.66
CA PRO A 104 -9.57 -7.30 -7.81
C PRO A 104 -9.31 -6.30 -8.94
N GLN A 105 -10.17 -5.28 -9.06
CA GLN A 105 -10.05 -4.19 -10.02
C GLN A 105 -8.73 -3.43 -9.85
N VAL A 106 -8.42 -3.00 -8.61
CA VAL A 106 -7.16 -2.30 -8.32
C VAL A 106 -5.94 -3.18 -8.61
N LEU A 107 -6.01 -4.49 -8.29
CA LEU A 107 -4.94 -5.42 -8.65
C LEU A 107 -4.72 -5.46 -10.16
N ALA A 108 -5.82 -5.52 -10.93
CA ALA A 108 -5.79 -5.60 -12.38
C ALA A 108 -5.25 -4.29 -13.00
N GLU A 109 -5.68 -3.14 -12.50
CA GLU A 109 -5.16 -1.82 -12.89
C GLU A 109 -3.66 -1.67 -12.59
N MET A 110 -3.20 -2.12 -11.43
CA MET A 110 -1.79 -2.11 -11.07
C MET A 110 -0.94 -2.98 -12.00
N LEU A 111 -1.45 -4.15 -12.40
CA LEU A 111 -0.75 -5.03 -13.33
C LEU A 111 -0.64 -4.39 -14.72
N ALA A 112 -1.72 -3.77 -15.19
CA ALA A 112 -1.73 -3.01 -16.43
C ALA A 112 -0.74 -1.84 -16.40
N ALA A 113 -0.72 -1.07 -15.30
CA ALA A 113 0.17 0.08 -15.14
C ALA A 113 1.66 -0.31 -15.07
N ASN A 114 1.98 -1.50 -14.57
CA ASN A 114 3.33 -2.04 -14.52
C ASN A 114 3.77 -2.73 -15.83
N GLY A 115 2.98 -2.65 -16.90
CA GLY A 115 3.31 -3.23 -18.20
C GLY A 115 3.26 -4.77 -18.24
N ARG A 116 2.65 -5.42 -17.23
CA ARG A 116 2.37 -6.86 -17.29
C ARG A 116 1.09 -7.08 -18.09
N ASP A 117 1.17 -8.01 -19.03
CA ASP A 117 0.19 -8.29 -20.09
C ASP A 117 -1.29 -8.13 -19.65
N SER A 118 -1.99 -7.24 -20.35
CA SER A 118 -3.41 -6.90 -20.18
C SER A 118 -4.35 -8.12 -20.25
N SER A 119 -3.88 -9.25 -20.79
CA SER A 119 -4.60 -10.52 -20.82
C SER A 119 -4.86 -11.11 -19.42
N MET A 120 -3.99 -10.87 -18.43
CA MET A 120 -4.19 -11.31 -17.03
C MET A 120 -5.21 -10.47 -16.26
N VAL A 121 -5.33 -9.19 -16.61
CA VAL A 121 -6.29 -8.23 -16.03
C VAL A 121 -7.71 -8.71 -16.27
N LYS A 122 -8.01 -9.21 -17.48
CA LYS A 122 -9.32 -9.77 -17.82
C LYS A 122 -9.67 -10.99 -16.97
N LYS A 123 -8.71 -11.88 -16.70
CA LYS A 123 -8.92 -13.10 -15.88
C LYS A 123 -9.26 -12.78 -14.42
N LEU A 124 -8.70 -11.70 -13.86
CA LEU A 124 -8.96 -11.26 -12.48
C LEU A 124 -10.33 -10.58 -12.32
N LEU A 125 -10.85 -9.97 -13.39
CA LEU A 125 -12.15 -9.28 -13.39
C LEU A 125 -13.32 -10.21 -13.69
N THR A 126 -13.08 -11.36 -14.35
CA THR A 126 -14.14 -12.29 -14.75
C THR A 126 -14.58 -13.28 -13.67
N HIS A 127 -13.85 -13.39 -12.56
CA HIS A 127 -14.25 -14.24 -11.44
C HIS A 127 -14.79 -13.40 -10.27
N PRO A 128 -16.12 -13.38 -10.03
CA PRO A 128 -16.64 -12.85 -8.78
C PRO A 128 -16.09 -13.68 -7.61
N PRO A 129 -15.91 -13.10 -6.41
CA PRO A 129 -15.51 -13.85 -5.24
C PRO A 129 -16.52 -14.97 -5.02
N ALA A 130 -16.05 -16.21 -4.92
CA ALA A 130 -16.89 -17.37 -4.68
C ALA A 130 -17.79 -17.10 -3.46
N GLU A 131 -19.09 -16.96 -3.69
CA GLU A 131 -20.08 -16.97 -2.63
C GLU A 131 -19.89 -18.28 -1.87
N LYS A 132 -19.60 -18.17 -0.58
CA LYS A 132 -19.63 -19.32 0.32
C LYS A 132 -21.06 -19.85 0.30
N GLU A 133 -21.28 -20.96 -0.40
CA GLU A 133 -22.45 -21.80 -0.19
C GLU A 133 -22.47 -22.19 1.29
N LYS A 134 -23.43 -21.62 2.02
CA LYS A 134 -23.80 -22.09 3.36
C LYS A 134 -24.40 -23.49 3.17
N LYS A 135 -23.75 -24.50 3.76
CA LYS A 135 -24.42 -25.73 4.19
C LYS A 135 -24.82 -25.58 5.65
#